data_AF-A0A8S4PQ17-F1
#
_entry.id   AF-A0A8S4PQ17-F1
#
_cell.length_a   1.000
_cell.length_b   1.000
_cell.length_c   1.000
_cell.angle_alpha   90.00
_cell.angle_beta   90.00
_cell.angle_gamma   90.00
#
_symmetry.space_group_name_H-M   'P 1'
#
loop_
_entity.id
_entity.type
_entity.pdbx_description
1 polymer ?
#
loop_
_entity_poly.entity_id
_entity_poly.type
_entity_poly.pdbx_seq_one_letter_code
_entity_poly.pdbx_strand_id
1 'polypeptide(L)'
;MKLSSCIFFAFVFFQLNFVSGKPAKKPKHALITILLDGFRSDYLKVASEHGVTMKDLKGFKHVLKNGVEADYLQPIYPTFSIPNHYTLMTGLYSESHGMVGNYMFDPKHETSFLLLKNLESRESYWWNGGDPLWITAQRQGKRSSLFRWVGCDVEINGLKPEYCIPFPTNFILPSHKEMKDTISEAVQQIKNGTDHTGIYIQLIDSIGHIFGPNSTNLIKGIQQVDELLTLLFKQLKQHKLHKTTDIMIFSDHGFTQVYPHGDNKKVVSI
;
A
#
# COMPACT_ATOMS: atom_id res chain seq x y z
N MET A 1 -47.36 -63.09 48.76
CA MET A 1 -47.70 -62.05 47.77
C MET A 1 -47.73 -60.72 48.53
N LYS A 2 -46.94 -59.68 48.28
CA LYS A 2 -45.91 -59.30 47.30
C LYS A 2 -44.89 -58.46 48.10
N LEU A 3 -43.59 -58.72 47.97
CA LEU A 3 -42.56 -57.79 48.45
C LEU A 3 -42.50 -56.59 47.50
N SER A 4 -42.70 -55.38 48.01
CA SER A 4 -42.57 -54.14 47.23
C SER A 4 -41.15 -53.62 47.42
N SER A 5 -40.36 -53.66 46.35
CA SER A 5 -39.00 -53.13 46.31
C SER A 5 -39.04 -51.63 45.97
N CYS A 6 -38.57 -50.78 46.88
CA CYS A 6 -38.39 -49.35 46.62
C CYS A 6 -36.96 -49.11 46.13
N ILE A 7 -36.81 -48.80 44.85
CA ILE A 7 -35.54 -48.38 44.25
C ILE A 7 -35.44 -46.85 44.41
N PHE A 8 -34.49 -46.38 45.21
CA PHE A 8 -34.13 -44.97 45.30
C PHE A 8 -33.16 -44.63 44.15
N PHE A 9 -33.61 -43.87 43.15
CA PHE A 9 -32.72 -43.27 42.15
C PHE A 9 -32.12 -41.98 42.73
N ALA A 10 -30.83 -42.01 43.09
CA ALA A 10 -30.06 -40.81 43.41
C ALA A 10 -29.62 -40.12 42.11
N PHE A 11 -30.27 -39.03 41.74
CA PHE A 11 -29.82 -38.17 40.64
C PHE A 11 -28.65 -37.30 41.12
N VAL A 12 -27.43 -37.64 40.70
CA VAL A 12 -26.25 -36.78 40.85
C VAL A 12 -26.30 -35.71 39.76
N PHE A 13 -26.69 -34.49 40.11
CA PHE A 13 -26.58 -33.34 39.21
C PHE A 13 -25.12 -32.90 39.10
N PHE A 14 -24.45 -33.27 38.02
CA PHE A 14 -23.15 -32.72 37.65
C PHE A 14 -23.37 -31.30 37.10
N GLN A 15 -23.11 -30.26 37.90
CA GLN A 15 -23.09 -28.90 37.39
C GLN A 15 -21.83 -28.70 36.56
N LEU A 16 -21.97 -28.83 35.23
CA LEU A 16 -20.98 -28.36 34.27
C LEU A 16 -21.00 -26.82 34.28
N ASN A 17 -20.11 -26.23 35.07
CA ASN A 17 -19.80 -24.82 34.96
C ASN A 17 -19.09 -24.57 33.61
N PHE A 18 -19.87 -24.28 32.56
CA PHE A 18 -19.34 -23.71 31.34
C PHE A 18 -18.84 -22.29 31.65
N VAL A 19 -17.54 -22.18 31.92
CA VAL A 19 -16.86 -20.88 31.90
C VAL A 19 -16.87 -20.41 30.45
N SER A 20 -17.84 -19.58 30.08
CA SER A 20 -17.81 -18.83 28.83
C SER A 20 -16.71 -17.77 28.91
N GLY A 21 -15.46 -18.19 28.76
CA GLY A 21 -14.36 -17.26 28.56
C GLY A 21 -14.65 -16.46 27.29
N LYS A 22 -14.89 -15.16 27.42
CA LYS A 22 -14.90 -14.27 26.24
C LYS A 22 -13.58 -14.53 25.52
N PRO A 23 -13.59 -14.88 24.22
CA PRO A 23 -12.33 -15.03 23.48
C PRO A 23 -11.53 -13.75 23.69
N ALA A 24 -10.27 -13.90 24.11
CA ALA A 24 -9.39 -12.75 24.29
C ALA A 24 -9.46 -11.92 23.00
N LYS A 25 -9.91 -10.66 23.10
CA LYS A 25 -9.92 -9.76 21.95
C LYS A 25 -8.50 -9.71 21.44
N LYS A 26 -8.27 -10.29 20.25
CA LYS A 26 -6.98 -10.16 19.56
C LYS A 26 -6.65 -8.67 19.52
N PRO A 27 -5.42 -8.26 19.86
CA PRO A 27 -5.04 -6.86 19.77
C PRO A 27 -5.34 -6.36 18.35
N LYS A 28 -5.93 -5.17 18.25
CA LYS A 28 -6.23 -4.54 16.96
C LYS A 28 -4.90 -4.11 16.36
N HIS A 29 -4.52 -4.68 15.21
CA HIS A 29 -3.37 -4.23 14.44
C HIS A 29 -3.84 -3.24 13.40
N ALA A 30 -3.16 -2.10 13.32
CA ALA A 30 -3.31 -1.19 12.19
C ALA A 30 -2.39 -1.64 11.04
N LEU A 31 -2.73 -1.29 9.82
CA LEU A 31 -1.94 -1.62 8.62
C LEU A 31 -1.44 -0.34 7.97
N ILE A 32 -0.13 -0.28 7.67
CA ILE A 32 0.43 0.71 6.76
C ILE A 32 0.80 0.02 5.44
N THR A 33 0.22 0.46 4.33
CA THR A 33 0.62 0.04 2.98
C THR A 33 1.46 1.14 2.32
N ILE A 34 2.65 0.80 1.83
CA ILE A 34 3.58 1.73 1.18
C ILE A 34 3.80 1.25 -0.26
N LEU A 35 3.38 2.07 -1.21
CA LEU A 35 3.64 1.84 -2.64
C LEU A 35 4.85 2.69 -3.05
N LEU A 36 5.95 2.03 -3.40
CA LEU A 36 7.16 2.62 -3.96
C LEU A 36 7.08 2.52 -5.48
N ASP A 37 6.68 3.59 -6.16
CA ASP A 37 6.43 3.57 -7.61
C ASP A 37 7.70 3.19 -8.39
N GLY A 38 7.55 2.21 -9.28
CA GLY A 38 8.63 1.75 -10.15
C GLY A 38 9.83 1.12 -9.42
N PHE A 39 9.67 0.71 -8.15
CA PHE A 39 10.72 0.04 -7.39
C PHE A 39 10.89 -1.41 -7.86
N ARG A 40 11.78 -1.63 -8.84
CA ARG A 40 12.08 -2.95 -9.40
C ARG A 40 12.70 -3.86 -8.33
N SER A 41 12.39 -5.15 -8.40
CA SER A 41 12.79 -6.15 -7.39
C SER A 41 14.30 -6.24 -7.14
N ASP A 42 15.14 -5.93 -8.12
CA ASP A 42 16.60 -6.00 -8.02
C ASP A 42 17.27 -4.71 -7.54
N TYR A 43 16.52 -3.64 -7.22
CA TYR A 43 17.12 -2.33 -6.94
C TYR A 43 18.04 -2.28 -5.72
N LEU A 44 17.83 -3.12 -4.71
CA LEU A 44 18.78 -3.26 -3.60
C LEU A 44 20.10 -3.90 -4.06
N LYS A 45 20.03 -4.84 -5.02
CA LYS A 45 21.22 -5.41 -5.66
C LYS A 45 21.93 -4.38 -6.54
N VAL A 46 21.18 -3.65 -7.38
CA VAL A 46 21.73 -2.56 -8.21
C VAL A 46 22.43 -1.50 -7.36
N ALA A 47 21.84 -1.12 -6.22
CA ALA A 47 22.48 -0.21 -5.27
C ALA A 47 23.80 -0.78 -4.71
N SER A 48 23.84 -2.07 -4.37
CA SER A 48 25.06 -2.75 -3.91
C SER A 48 26.16 -2.77 -4.96
N GLU A 49 25.81 -2.96 -6.23
CA GLU A 49 26.76 -2.90 -7.36
C GLU A 49 27.37 -1.50 -7.54
N HIS A 50 26.67 -0.47 -7.06
CA HIS A 50 27.13 0.93 -7.03
C HIS A 50 27.77 1.33 -5.69
N GLY A 51 28.09 0.36 -4.83
CA GLY A 51 28.79 0.59 -3.56
C GLY A 51 27.91 1.03 -2.39
N VAL A 52 26.58 1.06 -2.55
CA VAL A 52 25.63 1.33 -1.45
C VAL A 52 25.16 0.00 -0.87
N THR A 53 25.54 -0.28 0.37
CA THR A 53 25.30 -1.58 1.00
C THR A 53 24.20 -1.51 2.06
N MET A 54 23.82 -2.67 2.61
CA MET A 54 22.91 -2.75 3.77
C MET A 54 23.48 -2.11 5.05
N LYS A 55 24.75 -1.69 5.08
CA LYS A 55 25.28 -0.85 6.17
C LYS A 55 24.78 0.60 6.05
N ASP A 56 24.53 1.04 4.83
CA ASP A 56 24.09 2.39 4.47
C ASP A 56 22.56 2.50 4.46
N LEU A 57 21.87 1.42 4.08
CA LEU A 57 20.41 1.34 3.98
C LEU A 57 19.78 0.74 5.25
N LYS A 58 19.56 1.57 6.28
CA LYS A 58 19.08 1.14 7.60
C LYS A 58 17.60 0.73 7.60
N GLY A 59 16.78 1.44 6.83
CA GLY A 59 15.35 1.19 6.69
C GLY A 59 15.07 -0.14 5.99
N PHE A 60 15.64 -0.34 4.81
CA PHE A 60 15.54 -1.61 4.09
C PHE A 60 16.17 -2.76 4.88
N LYS A 61 17.32 -2.55 5.52
CA LYS A 61 17.90 -3.57 6.43
C LYS A 61 16.96 -3.94 7.57
N HIS A 62 16.20 -2.99 8.11
CA HIS A 62 15.21 -3.30 9.14
C HIS A 62 14.10 -4.20 8.60
N VAL A 63 13.57 -3.89 7.41
CA VAL A 63 12.55 -4.71 6.72
C VAL A 63 13.06 -6.13 6.49
N LEU A 64 14.21 -6.27 5.81
CA LEU A 64 14.74 -7.57 5.42
C LEU A 64 15.17 -8.44 6.61
N LYS A 65 15.56 -7.83 7.73
CA LYS A 65 15.94 -8.58 8.93
C LYS A 65 14.75 -9.04 9.78
N ASN A 66 13.65 -8.29 9.78
CA ASN A 66 12.55 -8.49 10.73
C ASN A 66 11.20 -8.78 10.05
N GLY A 67 11.16 -8.86 8.73
CA GLY A 67 9.97 -9.09 7.93
C GLY A 67 10.05 -10.37 7.11
N VAL A 68 9.15 -10.45 6.13
CA VAL A 68 9.10 -11.49 5.10
C VAL A 68 9.18 -10.79 3.76
N GLU A 69 9.91 -11.38 2.82
CA GLU A 69 10.12 -10.89 1.47
C GLU A 69 9.70 -11.96 0.46
N ALA A 70 9.18 -11.53 -0.68
CA ALA A 70 9.00 -12.36 -1.87
C ALA A 70 10.07 -11.97 -2.90
N ASP A 71 10.53 -12.92 -3.71
CA ASP A 71 11.58 -12.68 -4.71
C ASP A 71 11.22 -11.54 -5.68
N TYR A 72 9.95 -11.46 -6.06
CA TYR A 72 9.37 -10.36 -6.83
C TYR A 72 7.84 -10.39 -6.73
N LEU A 73 7.22 -9.28 -7.11
CA LEU A 73 5.78 -9.15 -7.34
C LEU A 73 5.56 -9.05 -8.85
N GLN A 74 4.70 -9.92 -9.40
CA GLN A 74 4.37 -9.88 -10.83
C GLN A 74 3.26 -8.85 -11.07
N PRO A 75 3.53 -7.75 -11.80
CA PRO A 75 2.49 -6.81 -12.21
C PRO A 75 1.54 -7.45 -13.22
N ILE A 76 0.31 -6.92 -13.28
CA ILE A 76 -0.61 -7.20 -14.36
C ILE A 76 -0.23 -6.41 -15.62
N TYR A 77 -0.76 -6.84 -16.76
CA TYR A 77 -0.62 -6.10 -18.01
C TYR A 77 -1.79 -5.11 -18.21
N PRO A 78 -1.54 -3.88 -18.69
CA PRO A 78 -0.22 -3.27 -18.93
C PRO A 78 0.47 -2.88 -17.62
N THR A 79 1.80 -2.86 -17.63
CA THR A 79 2.69 -2.51 -16.50
C THR A 79 2.74 -1.00 -16.26
N PHE A 80 1.60 -0.34 -16.36
CA PHE A 80 1.41 1.08 -16.06
C PHE A 80 0.94 1.26 -14.61
N SER A 81 1.19 2.45 -14.07
CA SER A 81 0.94 2.74 -12.66
C SER A 81 -0.51 2.58 -12.25
N ILE A 82 -1.48 3.23 -12.92
CA ILE A 82 -2.88 3.22 -12.47
C ILE A 82 -3.55 1.85 -12.56
N PRO A 83 -3.37 1.07 -13.64
CA PRO A 83 -3.81 -0.32 -13.67
C PRO A 83 -3.30 -1.13 -12.47
N ASN A 84 -1.99 -1.10 -12.18
CA ASN A 84 -1.40 -1.89 -11.11
C ASN A 84 -1.72 -1.35 -9.71
N HIS A 85 -1.72 -0.02 -9.52
CA HIS A 85 -2.19 0.63 -8.29
C HIS A 85 -3.58 0.13 -7.91
N TYR A 86 -4.50 0.10 -8.87
CA TYR A 86 -5.87 -0.26 -8.60
C TYR A 86 -6.05 -1.76 -8.43
N THR A 87 -5.34 -2.57 -9.22
CA THR A 87 -5.26 -4.03 -9.02
C THR A 87 -4.77 -4.38 -7.62
N LEU A 88 -3.68 -3.78 -7.14
CA LEU A 88 -3.09 -4.08 -5.83
C LEU A 88 -4.03 -3.75 -4.67
N MET A 89 -4.94 -2.80 -4.88
CA MET A 89 -5.84 -2.34 -3.84
C MET A 89 -7.23 -2.97 -3.91
N THR A 90 -7.64 -3.50 -5.07
CA THR A 90 -8.95 -4.13 -5.28
C THR A 90 -8.88 -5.65 -5.37
N GLY A 91 -7.72 -6.21 -5.74
CA GLY A 91 -7.57 -7.63 -6.07
C GLY A 91 -8.19 -8.03 -7.42
N LEU A 92 -8.54 -7.06 -8.27
CA LEU A 92 -9.18 -7.29 -9.57
C LEU A 92 -8.20 -7.01 -10.71
N TYR A 93 -8.41 -7.66 -11.86
CA TYR A 93 -7.70 -7.30 -13.11
C TYR A 93 -8.24 -6.02 -13.72
N SER A 94 -7.44 -5.39 -14.60
CA SER A 94 -7.79 -4.19 -15.39
C SER A 94 -9.16 -4.24 -16.04
N GLU A 95 -9.48 -5.35 -16.69
CA GLU A 95 -10.76 -5.55 -17.38
C GLU A 95 -11.96 -5.57 -16.44
N SER A 96 -11.76 -5.92 -15.17
CA SER A 96 -12.81 -5.97 -14.16
C SER A 96 -12.97 -4.62 -13.45
N HIS A 97 -11.86 -3.99 -13.04
CA HIS A 97 -11.91 -2.74 -12.29
C HIS A 97 -11.95 -1.48 -13.15
N GLY A 98 -11.84 -1.59 -14.48
CA GLY A 98 -12.00 -0.50 -15.45
C GLY A 98 -10.73 0.31 -15.76
N MET A 99 -9.77 0.37 -14.83
CA MET A 99 -8.47 1.03 -15.07
C MET A 99 -7.55 0.24 -16.01
N VAL A 100 -7.71 0.43 -17.33
CA VAL A 100 -6.93 -0.28 -18.37
C VAL A 100 -5.67 0.45 -18.85
N GLY A 101 -5.49 1.71 -18.45
CA GLY A 101 -4.27 2.49 -18.76
C GLY A 101 -4.19 3.80 -17.99
N ASN A 102 -3.02 4.45 -18.05
CA ASN A 102 -2.83 5.79 -17.48
C ASN A 102 -3.56 6.88 -18.29
N TYR A 103 -3.84 6.59 -19.56
CA TYR A 103 -4.59 7.44 -20.47
C TYR A 103 -5.58 6.56 -21.23
N MET A 104 -6.88 6.84 -21.11
CA MET A 104 -7.93 6.01 -21.71
C MET A 104 -9.13 6.88 -22.10
N PHE A 105 -9.95 6.38 -23.03
CA PHE A 105 -11.17 7.04 -23.50
C PHE A 105 -12.35 6.08 -23.31
N ASP A 106 -13.45 6.58 -22.74
CA ASP A 106 -14.68 5.81 -22.57
C ASP A 106 -15.73 6.28 -23.59
N PRO A 107 -16.05 5.46 -24.61
CA PRO A 107 -17.03 5.82 -25.62
C PRO A 107 -18.46 5.94 -25.10
N LYS A 108 -18.79 5.37 -23.93
CA LYS A 108 -20.13 5.47 -23.33
C LYS A 108 -20.37 6.84 -22.70
N HIS A 109 -19.34 7.40 -22.06
CA HIS A 109 -19.41 8.71 -21.41
C HIS A 109 -18.84 9.83 -22.28
N GLU A 110 -18.20 9.49 -23.41
CA GLU A 110 -17.51 10.41 -24.32
C GLU A 110 -16.44 11.27 -23.61
N THR A 111 -15.77 10.68 -22.63
CA THR A 111 -14.74 11.35 -21.81
C THR A 111 -13.41 10.64 -21.90
N SER A 112 -12.35 11.40 -21.64
CA SER A 112 -11.00 10.86 -21.46
C SER A 112 -10.64 10.82 -19.99
N PHE A 113 -10.04 9.73 -19.55
CA PHE A 113 -9.26 9.69 -18.31
C PHE A 113 -7.82 10.01 -18.67
N LEU A 114 -7.32 11.17 -18.24
CA LEU A 114 -5.92 11.54 -18.37
C LEU A 114 -5.35 11.66 -16.97
N LEU A 115 -4.61 10.64 -16.53
CA LEU A 115 -4.12 10.55 -15.16
C LEU A 115 -3.56 11.90 -14.68
N LEU A 116 -4.25 12.48 -13.68
CA LEU A 116 -3.92 13.75 -13.01
C LEU A 116 -3.87 14.99 -13.92
N LYS A 117 -4.18 14.86 -15.21
CA LYS A 117 -4.11 15.94 -16.21
C LYS A 117 -5.46 16.57 -16.51
N ASN A 118 -6.56 15.93 -16.14
CA ASN A 118 -7.90 16.46 -16.35
C ASN A 118 -8.84 16.17 -15.18
N LEU A 119 -9.89 16.97 -15.04
CA LEU A 119 -10.85 16.84 -13.93
C LEU A 119 -11.72 15.60 -14.10
N GLU A 120 -12.01 15.19 -15.34
CA GLU A 120 -12.85 14.02 -15.64
C GLU A 120 -12.21 12.72 -15.14
N SER A 121 -10.89 12.68 -14.92
CA SER A 121 -10.23 11.53 -14.28
C SER A 121 -10.68 11.30 -12.83
N ARG A 122 -11.35 12.28 -12.20
CA ARG A 122 -11.92 12.17 -10.84
C ARG A 122 -13.37 11.71 -10.80
N GLU A 123 -14.00 11.51 -11.95
CA GLU A 123 -15.39 11.06 -12.00
C GLU A 123 -15.51 9.62 -11.52
N SER A 124 -16.44 9.36 -10.61
CA SER A 124 -16.57 8.08 -9.92
C SER A 124 -16.77 6.88 -10.84
N TYR A 125 -17.39 7.05 -12.02
CA TYR A 125 -17.65 5.94 -12.94
C TYR A 125 -16.37 5.26 -13.46
N TRP A 126 -15.23 5.95 -13.47
CA TRP A 126 -13.92 5.35 -13.77
C TRP A 126 -13.46 4.38 -12.67
N TRP A 127 -13.80 4.68 -11.41
CA TRP A 127 -13.26 4.01 -10.23
C TRP A 127 -14.21 2.97 -9.64
N ASN A 128 -15.51 3.05 -9.93
CA ASN A 128 -16.53 2.20 -9.32
C ASN A 128 -16.45 0.70 -9.70
N GLY A 129 -15.54 0.30 -10.60
CA GLY A 129 -15.33 -1.10 -11.00
C GLY A 129 -14.82 -2.03 -9.90
N GLY A 130 -14.42 -1.50 -8.74
CA GLY A 130 -14.05 -2.29 -7.57
C GLY A 130 -13.98 -1.46 -6.30
N ASP A 131 -14.09 -2.11 -5.14
CA ASP A 131 -13.86 -1.45 -3.85
C ASP A 131 -12.39 -1.62 -3.44
N PRO A 132 -11.57 -0.56 -3.50
CA PRO A 132 -10.19 -0.64 -3.03
C PRO A 132 -10.15 -0.83 -1.51
N LEU A 133 -9.01 -1.28 -0.98
CA LEU A 133 -8.85 -1.68 0.42
C LEU A 133 -9.37 -0.63 1.43
N TRP A 134 -9.14 0.66 1.16
CA TRP A 134 -9.61 1.73 2.03
C TRP A 134 -11.13 1.89 2.04
N ILE A 135 -11.81 1.63 0.92
CA ILE A 135 -13.28 1.62 0.83
C ILE A 135 -13.84 0.37 1.52
N THR A 136 -13.22 -0.78 1.28
CA THR A 136 -13.55 -2.04 1.97
C THR A 136 -13.42 -1.90 3.50
N ALA A 137 -12.39 -1.21 3.97
CA ALA A 137 -12.20 -0.90 5.39
C ALA A 137 -13.32 0.00 5.94
N GLN A 138 -13.65 1.10 5.24
CA GLN A 138 -14.72 2.03 5.64
C GLN A 138 -16.08 1.34 5.73
N ARG A 139 -16.42 0.47 4.76
CA ARG A 139 -17.66 -0.34 4.82
C ARG A 139 -17.75 -1.24 6.05
N GLN A 140 -16.62 -1.66 6.60
CA GLN A 140 -16.53 -2.47 7.82
C GLN A 140 -16.39 -1.63 9.09
N GLY A 141 -16.66 -0.32 9.02
CA GLY A 141 -16.55 0.61 10.15
C GLY A 141 -15.11 0.83 10.63
N LYS A 142 -14.12 0.57 9.75
CA LYS A 142 -12.71 0.85 10.02
C LYS A 142 -12.29 2.16 9.39
N ARG A 143 -11.38 2.87 10.05
CA ARG A 143 -10.89 4.18 9.62
C ARG A 143 -9.72 4.03 8.67
N SER A 144 -9.69 4.81 7.60
CA SER A 144 -8.60 4.82 6.61
C SER A 144 -8.06 6.23 6.37
N SER A 145 -6.74 6.34 6.22
CA SER A 145 -6.03 7.57 5.86
C SER A 145 -5.12 7.32 4.66
N LEU A 146 -5.14 8.19 3.66
CA LEU A 146 -4.32 8.04 2.46
C LEU A 146 -3.45 9.26 2.24
N PHE A 147 -2.19 9.01 1.89
CA PHE A 147 -1.17 10.03 1.72
C PHE A 147 -0.61 9.95 0.31
N ARG A 148 -0.97 10.95 -0.49
CA ARG A 148 -0.60 11.11 -1.90
C ARG A 148 -1.06 9.94 -2.78
N TRP A 149 -2.00 9.12 -2.30
CA TRP A 149 -2.51 7.98 -3.06
C TRP A 149 -3.45 8.46 -4.17
N VAL A 150 -3.20 8.05 -5.41
CA VAL A 150 -4.06 8.45 -6.53
C VAL A 150 -5.46 7.84 -6.37
N GLY A 151 -6.49 8.68 -6.43
CA GLY A 151 -7.88 8.27 -6.22
C GLY A 151 -8.37 8.43 -4.77
N CYS A 152 -7.54 8.86 -3.81
CA CYS A 152 -8.02 9.09 -2.45
C CYS A 152 -9.02 10.25 -2.34
N ASP A 153 -8.97 11.19 -3.28
CA ASP A 153 -9.87 12.35 -3.39
C ASP A 153 -11.14 12.05 -4.20
N VAL A 154 -11.26 10.85 -4.78
CA VAL A 154 -12.41 10.41 -5.57
C VAL A 154 -13.43 9.70 -4.68
N GLU A 155 -14.71 9.96 -4.91
CA GLU A 155 -15.77 9.19 -4.27
C GLU A 155 -15.92 7.86 -5.02
N ILE A 156 -15.63 6.74 -4.36
CA ILE A 156 -15.66 5.41 -4.95
C ILE A 156 -16.78 4.64 -4.29
N ASN A 157 -17.79 4.25 -5.08
CA ASN A 157 -19.00 3.56 -4.63
C ASN A 157 -19.65 4.23 -3.40
N GLY A 158 -19.72 5.57 -3.42
CA GLY A 158 -20.36 6.41 -2.40
C GLY A 158 -19.51 6.71 -1.17
N LEU A 159 -18.23 6.35 -1.16
CA LEU A 159 -17.34 6.48 0.00
C LEU A 159 -16.00 7.12 -0.38
N LYS A 160 -15.36 7.73 0.63
CA LYS A 160 -13.98 8.23 0.60
C LYS A 160 -13.23 7.74 1.84
N PRO A 161 -11.89 7.70 1.83
CA PRO A 161 -11.15 7.55 3.08
C PRO A 161 -11.49 8.69 4.04
N GLU A 162 -11.32 8.45 5.34
CA GLU A 162 -11.59 9.46 6.38
C GLU A 162 -10.61 10.64 6.27
N TYR A 163 -9.38 10.35 5.87
CA TYR A 163 -8.35 11.35 5.65
C TYR A 163 -7.64 11.11 4.31
N CYS A 164 -7.41 12.17 3.53
CA CYS A 164 -6.71 12.10 2.26
C CYS A 164 -5.85 13.35 2.08
N ILE A 165 -4.54 13.15 1.88
CA ILE A 165 -3.68 14.13 1.22
C ILE A 165 -3.65 13.74 -0.25
N PRO A 166 -4.26 14.50 -1.17
CA PRO A 166 -4.31 14.13 -2.57
C PRO A 166 -2.92 14.15 -3.21
N PHE A 167 -2.77 13.37 -4.27
CA PHE A 167 -1.60 13.48 -5.13
C PHE A 167 -1.64 14.81 -5.91
N PRO A 168 -0.52 15.56 -6.02
CA PRO A 168 -0.50 16.85 -6.71
C PRO A 168 -0.77 16.71 -8.22
N THR A 169 -1.58 17.61 -8.78
CA THR A 169 -2.04 17.55 -10.20
C THR A 169 -0.97 17.84 -11.25
N ASN A 170 0.22 18.29 -10.85
CA ASN A 170 1.28 18.72 -11.76
C ASN A 170 2.51 17.79 -11.74
N PHE A 171 2.39 16.60 -11.13
CA PHE A 171 3.51 15.64 -10.98
C PHE A 171 4.77 16.25 -10.35
N ILE A 172 4.65 17.36 -9.62
CA ILE A 172 5.80 17.93 -8.92
C ILE A 172 6.25 16.96 -7.84
N LEU A 173 7.51 16.57 -7.92
CA LEU A 173 8.16 15.77 -6.89
C LEU A 173 8.16 16.55 -5.57
N PRO A 174 7.59 15.98 -4.48
CA PRO A 174 7.73 16.59 -3.17
C PRO A 174 9.21 16.67 -2.79
N SER A 175 9.58 17.74 -2.12
CA SER A 175 10.89 17.84 -1.50
C SER A 175 11.08 16.70 -0.48
N HIS A 176 12.35 16.38 -0.20
CA HIS A 176 12.66 15.35 0.77
C HIS A 176 12.12 15.66 2.19
N LYS A 177 12.00 16.96 2.53
CA LYS A 177 11.34 17.42 3.75
C LYS A 177 9.84 17.09 3.74
N GLU A 178 9.12 17.43 2.67
CA GLU A 178 7.69 17.14 2.55
C GLU A 178 7.39 15.63 2.57
N MET A 179 8.28 14.80 2.03
CA MET A 179 8.17 13.34 2.16
C MET A 179 8.34 12.90 3.62
N LYS A 180 9.32 13.45 4.37
CA LYS A 180 9.48 13.17 5.80
C LYS A 180 8.29 13.66 6.64
N ASP A 181 7.70 14.80 6.28
CA ASP A 181 6.48 15.32 6.91
C ASP A 181 5.30 14.37 6.65
N THR A 182 5.15 13.87 5.41
CA THR A 182 4.14 12.88 5.03
C THR A 182 4.26 11.59 5.86
N ILE A 183 5.47 11.05 6.04
CA ILE A 183 5.71 9.89 6.91
C ILE A 183 5.31 10.18 8.36
N SER A 184 5.67 11.35 8.86
CA SER A 184 5.36 11.75 10.24
C SER A 184 3.87 11.84 10.49
N GLU A 185 3.13 12.41 9.53
CA GLU A 185 1.69 12.55 9.62
C GLU A 185 0.97 11.20 9.50
N ALA A 186 1.45 10.31 8.62
CA ALA A 186 0.94 8.94 8.52
C ALA A 186 1.06 8.18 9.86
N VAL A 187 2.19 8.30 10.57
CA VAL A 187 2.36 7.70 11.90
C VAL A 187 1.37 8.32 12.91
N GLN A 188 1.10 9.62 12.83
CA GLN A 188 0.12 10.26 13.71
C GLN A 188 -1.31 9.79 13.43
N GLN A 189 -1.69 9.52 12.18
CA GLN A 189 -3.00 8.96 11.86
C GLN A 189 -3.18 7.57 12.51
N ILE A 190 -2.16 6.71 12.43
CA ILE A 190 -2.16 5.40 13.11
C ILE A 190 -2.26 5.58 14.63
N LYS A 191 -1.46 6.49 15.19
CA LYS A 191 -1.51 6.81 16.63
C LYS A 191 -2.90 7.27 17.08
N ASN A 192 -3.60 8.03 16.24
CA ASN A 192 -4.94 8.55 16.48
C ASN A 192 -6.05 7.51 16.20
N GLY A 193 -5.69 6.24 15.97
CA GLY A 193 -6.64 5.14 15.86
C GLY A 193 -7.14 4.87 14.44
N THR A 194 -6.41 5.31 13.42
CA THR A 194 -6.64 4.86 12.03
C THR A 194 -6.25 3.39 11.89
N ASP A 195 -7.08 2.63 11.17
CA ASP A 195 -6.89 1.18 11.00
C ASP A 195 -6.07 0.83 9.77
N HIS A 196 -6.19 1.63 8.70
CA HIS A 196 -5.41 1.48 7.48
C HIS A 196 -4.83 2.82 7.04
N THR A 197 -3.53 2.87 6.80
CA THR A 197 -2.85 4.03 6.23
C THR A 197 -2.14 3.65 4.93
N GLY A 198 -2.50 4.29 3.82
CA GLY A 198 -1.80 4.12 2.54
C GLY A 198 -0.86 5.28 2.25
N ILE A 199 0.36 5.00 1.83
CA ILE A 199 1.39 5.99 1.48
C ILE A 199 1.91 5.67 0.09
N TYR A 200 1.87 6.66 -0.81
CA TYR A 200 2.43 6.55 -2.15
C TYR A 200 3.69 7.40 -2.29
N ILE A 201 4.77 6.81 -2.82
CA ILE A 201 6.08 7.44 -3.01
C ILE A 201 6.52 7.28 -4.48
N GLN A 202 6.36 8.37 -5.25
CA GLN A 202 6.70 8.42 -6.69
C GLN A 202 8.20 8.59 -7.02
N LEU A 203 9.06 8.72 -6.01
CA LEU A 203 10.43 9.25 -6.20
C LEU A 203 11.27 8.40 -7.16
N ILE A 204 11.19 7.08 -7.03
CA ILE A 204 12.02 6.14 -7.79
C ILE A 204 11.58 6.12 -9.25
N ASP A 205 10.27 6.07 -9.51
CA ASP A 205 9.72 6.13 -10.85
C ASP A 205 10.13 7.39 -11.61
N SER A 206 9.94 8.56 -10.99
CA SER A 206 10.29 9.84 -11.62
C SER A 206 11.78 9.93 -11.96
N ILE A 207 12.66 9.49 -11.06
CA ILE A 207 14.11 9.47 -11.30
C ILE A 207 14.47 8.44 -12.37
N GLY A 208 13.84 7.26 -12.33
CA GLY A 208 14.03 6.18 -13.28
C GLY A 208 13.73 6.63 -14.71
N HIS A 209 12.60 7.31 -14.92
CA HIS A 209 12.22 7.87 -16.21
C HIS A 209 13.21 8.91 -16.75
N ILE A 210 13.79 9.77 -15.89
CA ILE A 210 14.70 10.84 -16.31
C ILE A 210 16.11 10.32 -16.57
N PHE A 211 16.64 9.45 -15.70
CA PHE A 211 18.06 9.10 -15.68
C PHE A 211 18.36 7.65 -16.05
N GLY A 212 17.36 6.77 -16.04
CA GLY A 212 17.53 5.34 -16.27
C GLY A 212 17.60 4.51 -14.98
N PRO A 213 17.25 3.21 -15.07
CA PRO A 213 17.14 2.30 -13.91
C PRO A 213 18.48 1.88 -13.30
N ASN A 214 19.61 2.26 -13.89
CA ASN A 214 20.96 1.95 -13.39
C ASN A 214 21.77 3.24 -13.13
N SER A 215 21.12 4.38 -12.94
CA SER A 215 21.80 5.66 -12.79
C SER A 215 22.21 5.95 -11.35
N THR A 216 23.29 6.72 -11.16
CA THR A 216 23.68 7.24 -9.83
C THR A 216 22.57 8.06 -9.18
N ASN A 217 21.74 8.74 -9.98
CA ASN A 217 20.57 9.47 -9.49
C ASN A 217 19.52 8.52 -8.89
N LEU A 218 19.27 7.37 -9.53
CA LEU A 218 18.38 6.34 -8.99
C LEU A 218 18.92 5.80 -7.66
N ILE A 219 20.23 5.55 -7.56
CA ILE A 219 20.86 5.10 -6.31
C ILE A 219 20.66 6.11 -5.18
N LYS A 220 20.82 7.41 -5.45
CA LYS A 220 20.51 8.48 -4.48
C LYS A 220 19.02 8.50 -4.12
N GLY A 221 18.13 8.19 -5.06
CA GLY A 221 16.70 8.00 -4.82
C GLY A 221 16.43 6.86 -3.82
N ILE A 222 17.09 5.71 -4.00
CA ILE A 222 16.97 4.55 -3.09
C ILE A 222 17.42 4.93 -1.67
N GLN A 223 18.54 5.65 -1.54
CA GLN A 223 19.00 6.14 -0.23
C GLN A 223 17.98 7.09 0.42
N GLN A 224 17.33 7.97 -0.36
CA GLN A 224 16.27 8.83 0.16
C GLN A 224 15.04 8.03 0.63
N VAL A 225 14.61 7.01 -0.12
CA VAL A 225 13.53 6.12 0.33
C VAL A 225 13.92 5.41 1.63
N ASP A 226 15.16 4.95 1.75
CA ASP A 226 15.66 4.33 2.98
C ASP A 226 15.60 5.27 4.19
N GLU A 227 15.90 6.55 4.00
CA GLU A 227 15.74 7.56 5.07
C GLU A 227 14.29 7.71 5.52
N LEU A 228 13.33 7.63 4.59
CA LEU A 228 11.89 7.67 4.90
C LEU A 228 11.45 6.44 5.70
N LEU A 229 11.89 5.24 5.29
CA LEU A 229 11.63 4.00 6.02
C LEU A 229 12.28 4.03 7.41
N THR A 230 13.52 4.52 7.52
CA THR A 230 14.22 4.69 8.80
C THR A 230 13.45 5.62 9.74
N LEU A 231 12.93 6.73 9.21
CA LEU A 231 12.09 7.66 9.98
C LEU A 231 10.79 6.99 10.45
N LEU A 232 10.11 6.27 9.56
CA LEU A 232 8.88 5.53 9.87
C LEU A 232 9.08 4.58 11.06
N PHE A 233 10.06 3.67 10.97
CA PHE A 233 10.32 2.70 12.04
C PHE A 233 10.75 3.37 13.35
N LYS A 234 11.53 4.46 13.26
CA LYS A 234 11.93 5.25 14.43
C LYS A 234 10.69 5.81 15.15
N GLN A 235 9.79 6.45 14.42
CA GLN A 235 8.60 7.07 15.01
C GLN A 235 7.58 6.05 15.52
N LEU A 236 7.37 4.95 14.80
CA LEU A 236 6.54 3.84 15.30
C LEU A 236 7.07 3.27 16.61
N LYS A 237 8.40 3.15 16.76
CA LYS A 237 9.01 2.74 18.03
C LYS A 237 8.82 3.80 19.12
N GLN A 238 9.06 5.07 18.81
CA GLN A 238 8.90 6.19 19.75
C GLN A 238 7.47 6.30 20.29
N HIS A 239 6.47 6.05 19.45
CA HIS A 239 5.05 6.06 19.84
C HIS A 239 4.54 4.70 20.35
N LYS A 240 5.42 3.70 20.54
CA LYS A 240 5.07 2.33 20.99
C LYS A 240 4.08 1.60 20.06
N LEU A 241 4.05 1.96 18.78
CA LEU A 241 3.19 1.37 17.74
C LEU A 241 3.84 0.19 17.01
N HIS A 242 5.16 0.06 17.07
CA HIS A 242 5.94 -0.99 16.36
C HIS A 242 5.52 -2.45 16.61
N LYS A 243 4.71 -2.75 17.63
CA LYS A 243 4.18 -4.11 17.91
C LYS A 243 2.72 -4.30 17.52
N THR A 244 2.04 -3.22 17.13
CA THR A 244 0.59 -3.19 16.84
C THR A 244 0.31 -2.56 15.48
N THR A 245 1.33 -2.50 14.62
CA THR A 245 1.24 -1.95 13.28
C THR A 245 1.96 -2.87 12.33
N ASP A 246 1.20 -3.47 11.43
CA ASP A 246 1.72 -4.26 10.33
C ASP A 246 2.06 -3.32 9.17
N ILE A 247 3.12 -3.62 8.43
CA ILE A 247 3.59 -2.78 7.32
C ILE A 247 3.77 -3.66 6.09
N MET A 248 3.17 -3.26 4.98
CA MET A 248 3.31 -3.88 3.67
C MET A 248 3.95 -2.88 2.72
N ILE A 249 5.08 -3.25 2.12
CA ILE A 249 5.81 -2.41 1.16
C ILE A 249 5.81 -3.14 -0.18
N PHE A 250 5.42 -2.46 -1.24
CA PHE A 250 5.34 -3.06 -2.59
C PHE A 250 5.57 -2.00 -3.67
N SER A 251 5.75 -2.48 -4.90
CA SER A 251 5.82 -1.67 -6.12
C SER A 251 4.66 -2.06 -7.04
N ASP A 252 4.28 -1.15 -7.90
CA ASP A 252 3.29 -1.34 -8.96
C ASP A 252 3.90 -1.94 -10.23
N HIS A 253 5.13 -1.57 -10.57
CA HIS A 253 5.89 -2.11 -11.70
C HIS A 253 7.41 -1.98 -11.48
N GLY A 254 8.18 -2.41 -12.47
CA GLY A 254 9.61 -2.18 -12.61
C GLY A 254 9.96 -1.31 -13.82
N PHE A 255 11.21 -1.36 -14.25
CA PHE A 255 11.74 -0.62 -15.40
C PHE A 255 12.61 -1.45 -16.33
N THR A 256 12.58 -1.12 -17.61
CA THR A 256 13.60 -1.51 -18.58
C THR A 256 14.14 -0.31 -19.36
N GLN A 257 15.43 -0.37 -19.67
CA GLN A 257 16.09 0.62 -20.49
C GLN A 257 15.68 0.42 -21.95
N VAL A 258 15.30 1.50 -22.64
CA VAL A 258 15.11 1.49 -24.08
C VAL A 258 16.07 2.47 -24.76
N TYR A 259 16.53 2.08 -25.93
CA TYR A 259 17.38 2.90 -26.79
C TYR A 259 16.57 3.20 -28.04
N PRO A 260 16.01 4.41 -28.21
CA PRO A 260 15.53 4.83 -29.52
C PRO A 260 16.71 4.82 -30.50
N HIS A 261 16.44 4.79 -31.81
CA HIS A 261 17.49 5.03 -32.80
C HIS A 261 18.13 6.42 -32.53
N GLY A 262 19.37 6.44 -32.02
CA GLY A 262 20.12 7.62 -31.58
C GLY A 262 20.53 7.57 -30.09
N ASP A 263 21.47 8.43 -29.67
CA ASP A 263 22.10 8.40 -28.33
C ASP A 263 21.18 8.79 -27.14
N ASN A 264 19.87 8.98 -27.36
CA ASN A 264 18.94 9.45 -26.34
C ASN A 264 18.35 8.29 -25.54
N LYS A 265 18.91 7.97 -24.37
CA LYS A 265 18.33 6.97 -23.44
C LYS A 265 16.86 7.29 -23.10
N LYS A 266 15.95 6.33 -23.32
CA LYS A 266 14.55 6.36 -22.84
C LYS A 266 14.30 5.15 -21.93
N VAL A 267 13.21 5.14 -21.17
CA VAL A 267 12.88 4.05 -20.24
C VAL A 267 11.39 3.71 -20.37
N VAL A 268 11.05 2.42 -20.25
CA VAL A 268 9.65 1.96 -20.19
C VAL A 268 9.43 1.07 -18.97
N SER A 269 8.22 1.11 -18.43
CA SER A 269 7.79 0.31 -17.27
C SER A 269 7.63 -1.18 -17.66
N ILE A 270 7.99 -2.11 -16.78
CA ILE A 270 7.91 -3.57 -16.97
C ILE A 270 7.31 -4.30 -15.79
#